data_AF-A0A179VC30-F1
#
_entry.id   AF-A0A179VC30-F1
#
_cell.length_a   1.000
_cell.length_b   1.000
_cell.length_c   1.000
_cell.angle_alpha   90.00
_cell.angle_beta   90.00
_cell.angle_gamma   90.00
#
_symmetry.space_group_name_H-M   'P 1'
#
loop_
_entity.id
_entity.type
_entity.pdbx_description
1 polymer ?
#
loop_
_entity_poly.entity_id
_entity_poly.type
_entity_poly.pdbx_seq_one_letter_code
_entity_poly.pdbx_strand_id
1 'polypeptide(L)'
;MNPKLDIDNTPWFTAHAIGINFQPHLKVRRSLNARESDEVYAPVREFLDSHPHQVEHQTEVDDPTMDSGKAVDTLYRLIKPT
;
A
#
# COMPACT_ATOMS: atom_id res chain seq x y z
N MET A 1 -5.52 -12.28 -14.33
CA MET A 1 -6.27 -12.11 -13.07
C MET A 1 -5.66 -10.90 -12.37
N ASN A 2 -6.45 -9.93 -11.91
CA ASN A 2 -5.89 -8.83 -11.12
C ASN A 2 -5.50 -9.37 -9.73
N PRO A 3 -4.31 -9.04 -9.22
CA PRO A 3 -3.94 -9.32 -7.83
C PRO A 3 -4.99 -8.76 -6.87
N LYS A 4 -5.24 -9.47 -5.77
CA LYS A 4 -6.21 -9.07 -4.74
C LYS A 4 -5.49 -8.90 -3.40
N LEU A 5 -5.63 -7.71 -2.82
CA LEU A 5 -5.27 -7.40 -1.44
C LEU A 5 -6.27 -6.35 -0.98
N ASP A 6 -6.90 -6.56 0.17
CA ASP A 6 -7.86 -5.62 0.75
C ASP A 6 -7.74 -5.71 2.26
N ILE A 7 -7.01 -4.75 2.85
CA ILE A 7 -6.69 -4.71 4.27
C ILE A 7 -7.06 -3.34 4.81
N ASP A 8 -7.94 -3.33 5.79
CA ASP A 8 -8.14 -2.20 6.70
C ASP A 8 -7.54 -2.58 8.05
N ASN A 9 -6.44 -1.93 8.41
CA ASN A 9 -5.75 -2.12 9.69
C ASN A 9 -5.40 -0.77 10.30
N THR A 10 -6.36 0.14 10.26
CA THR A 10 -6.32 1.40 10.99
C THR A 10 -6.13 1.14 12.50
N PRO A 11 -5.34 1.98 13.21
CA PRO A 11 -4.79 3.26 12.76
C PRO A 11 -3.39 3.16 12.11
N TRP A 12 -2.92 1.96 11.77
CA TRP A 12 -1.55 1.74 11.30
C TRP A 12 -1.38 1.86 9.80
N PHE A 13 -2.23 1.16 9.03
CA PHE A 13 -2.24 1.29 7.57
C PHE A 13 -3.53 0.75 6.96
N THR A 14 -3.77 1.09 5.70
CA THR A 14 -4.70 0.39 4.80
C THR A 14 -3.98 0.02 3.51
N ALA A 15 -4.40 -1.07 2.87
CA ALA A 15 -3.81 -1.55 1.62
C ALA A 15 -4.89 -2.14 0.71
N HIS A 16 -5.04 -1.57 -0.48
CA HIS A 16 -6.10 -1.96 -1.42
C HIS A 16 -5.54 -2.13 -2.83
N ALA A 17 -5.67 -3.33 -3.38
CA ALA A 17 -5.40 -3.61 -4.78
C ALA A 17 -6.55 -3.04 -5.62
N ILE A 18 -6.23 -2.12 -6.52
CA ILE A 18 -7.19 -1.39 -7.35
C ILE A 18 -6.80 -1.46 -8.83
N GLY A 19 -7.76 -1.19 -9.71
CA GLY A 19 -7.51 -1.04 -11.16
C GLY A 19 -7.59 0.42 -11.57
N ILE A 20 -6.52 0.96 -12.17
CA ILE A 20 -6.48 2.31 -12.75
C ILE A 20 -6.12 2.16 -14.23
N ASN A 21 -6.94 2.70 -15.14
CA ASN A 21 -6.72 2.58 -16.60
C ASN A 21 -6.41 1.15 -17.07
N PHE A 22 -7.13 0.15 -16.54
CA PHE A 22 -6.94 -1.28 -16.78
C PHE A 22 -5.60 -1.87 -16.33
N GLN A 23 -4.83 -1.13 -15.54
CA GLN A 23 -3.56 -1.59 -14.97
C GLN A 23 -3.73 -1.85 -13.47
N PRO A 24 -3.19 -2.97 -12.95
CA PRO A 24 -3.29 -3.31 -11.54
C PRO A 24 -2.35 -2.42 -10.72
N HIS A 25 -2.86 -1.89 -9.62
CA HIS A 25 -2.11 -1.09 -8.65
C HIS A 25 -2.38 -1.59 -7.24
N LEU A 26 -1.46 -1.30 -6.33
CA LEU A 26 -1.69 -1.40 -4.90
C LEU A 26 -1.60 0.01 -4.31
N LYS A 27 -2.67 0.46 -3.69
CA LYS A 27 -2.70 1.70 -2.92
C LYS A 27 -2.49 1.38 -1.44
N VAL A 28 -1.49 1.99 -0.82
CA VAL A 28 -1.19 1.82 0.60
C VAL A 28 -1.16 3.16 1.29
N ARG A 29 -1.92 3.30 2.38
CA ARG A 29 -1.78 4.44 3.30
C ARG A 29 -1.20 3.94 4.60
N ARG A 30 -0.03 4.42 4.99
CA ARG A 30 0.67 4.01 6.22
C ARG A 30 0.86 5.20 7.15
N SER A 31 0.49 5.06 8.42
CA SER A 31 0.80 6.04 9.46
C SER A 31 2.30 6.33 9.51
N LEU A 32 2.69 7.58 9.79
CA LEU A 32 4.10 7.95 9.89
C LEU A 32 4.83 7.24 11.03
N ASN A 33 4.09 6.81 12.06
CA ASN A 33 4.62 6.07 13.21
C ASN A 33 4.80 4.57 12.95
N ALA A 34 4.12 4.01 11.95
CA ALA A 34 4.28 2.60 11.56
C ALA A 34 5.43 2.48 10.57
N ARG A 35 6.40 1.59 10.79
CA ARG A 35 7.51 1.36 9.86
C ARG A 35 7.21 0.20 8.92
N GLU A 36 7.81 0.21 7.73
CA GLU A 36 7.65 -0.89 6.76
C GLU A 36 8.27 -2.20 7.26
N SER A 37 9.25 -2.12 8.16
CA SER A 37 9.87 -3.27 8.83
C SER A 37 8.97 -3.94 9.87
N ASP A 38 7.92 -3.26 10.33
CA ASP A 38 7.09 -3.75 11.42
C ASP A 38 6.31 -5.00 10.98
N GLU A 39 6.05 -5.91 11.93
CA GLU A 39 5.29 -7.14 11.65
C GLU A 39 3.88 -6.85 11.16
N VAL A 40 3.29 -5.76 11.65
CA VAL A 40 1.96 -5.30 11.22
C VAL A 40 1.92 -5.04 9.70
N TYR A 41 3.03 -4.62 9.09
CA TYR A 41 3.15 -4.34 7.67
C TYR A 41 3.60 -5.55 6.83
N ALA A 42 3.81 -6.72 7.44
CA ALA A 42 4.24 -7.94 6.75
C ALA A 42 3.34 -8.33 5.56
N PRO A 43 2.00 -8.27 5.64
CA PRO A 43 1.14 -8.64 4.51
C PRO A 43 1.36 -7.80 3.25
N VAL A 44 1.67 -6.51 3.42
CA VAL A 44 1.97 -5.61 2.29
C VAL A 44 3.32 -5.97 1.68
N ARG A 45 4.34 -6.26 2.50
CA ARG A 45 5.66 -6.71 2.04
C ARG A 45 5.57 -8.02 1.27
N GLU A 46 4.90 -9.03 1.83
CA GLU A 46 4.72 -10.33 1.18
C GLU A 46 3.97 -10.22 -0.16
N PHE A 47 2.98 -9.33 -0.22
CA PHE A 47 2.28 -9.04 -1.47
C PHE A 47 3.22 -8.38 -2.50
N LEU A 48 4.01 -7.38 -2.10
CA LEU A 48 4.95 -6.69 -2.99
C LEU A 48 6.12 -7.60 -3.41
N ASP A 49 6.57 -8.52 -2.56
CA ASP A 49 7.62 -9.49 -2.87
C ASP A 49 7.16 -10.52 -3.93
N SER A 50 5.87 -10.88 -3.91
CA SER A 50 5.27 -11.81 -4.86
C SER A 50 4.80 -11.15 -6.18
N HIS A 51 4.77 -9.82 -6.23
CA HIS A 51 4.31 -9.07 -7.39
C HIS A 51 5.36 -8.04 -7.82
N PRO A 52 6.04 -8.24 -8.96
CA PRO A 52 6.87 -7.21 -9.55
C PRO A 52 6.12 -5.87 -9.59
N HIS A 53 6.75 -4.80 -9.12
CA HIS A 53 6.09 -3.51 -8.94
C HIS A 53 7.06 -2.34 -9.09
N GLN A 54 6.48 -1.15 -9.27
CA GLN A 54 7.19 0.13 -9.24
C GLN A 54 6.40 1.11 -8.39
N VAL A 55 7.08 1.96 -7.62
CA VAL A 55 6.44 3.09 -6.95
C VAL A 55 6.12 4.15 -8.00
N GLU A 56 4.84 4.40 -8.24
CA GLU A 56 4.37 5.43 -9.17
C GLU A 56 4.23 6.78 -8.46
N HIS A 57 3.76 6.75 -7.22
CA HIS A 57 3.61 7.94 -6.39
C HIS A 57 3.84 7.61 -4.91
N GLN A 58 4.43 8.56 -4.18
CA GLN A 58 4.53 8.52 -2.74
C GLN A 58 4.49 9.96 -2.21
N THR A 59 3.53 10.26 -1.34
CA THR A 59 3.42 11.57 -0.71
C THR A 59 2.90 11.44 0.71
N GLU A 60 3.26 12.37 1.58
CA GLU A 60 2.55 12.54 2.85
C GLU A 60 1.20 13.23 2.61
N VAL A 61 0.18 12.79 3.33
CA VAL A 61 -1.17 13.37 3.36
C VAL A 61 -1.68 13.48 4.79
N ASP A 62 -2.57 14.43 5.04
CA ASP A 62 -3.35 14.42 6.28
C ASP A 62 -4.35 13.26 6.23
N ASP A 63 -4.37 12.43 7.28
CA ASP A 63 -5.32 11.33 7.42
C ASP A 63 -5.66 11.13 8.90
N PRO A 64 -6.78 11.69 9.40
CA PRO A 64 -7.13 11.64 10.81
C PRO A 64 -7.50 10.24 11.30
N THR A 65 -7.62 9.26 10.40
CA THR A 65 -7.85 7.86 10.76
C THR A 65 -6.56 7.12 11.16
N MET A 66 -5.41 7.72 10.86
CA MET A 66 -4.09 7.15 11.17
C MET A 66 -3.56 7.61 12.52
N ASP A 67 -2.68 6.80 13.11
CA ASP A 67 -2.14 7.02 14.46
C ASP A 67 -1.40 8.37 14.59
N SER A 68 -0.67 8.78 13.55
CA SER A 68 0.01 10.09 13.52
C SER A 68 -0.89 11.25 13.08
N GLY A 69 -2.17 11.01 12.75
CA GLY A 69 -3.05 11.98 12.08
C GLY A 69 -2.62 12.33 10.63
N LYS A 70 -1.64 11.58 10.10
CA LYS A 70 -1.01 11.72 8.79
C LYS A 70 -0.69 10.34 8.24
N ALA A 71 -0.57 10.22 6.92
CA ALA A 71 -0.15 8.99 6.26
C ALA A 71 0.90 9.27 5.18
N VAL A 72 1.76 8.29 4.89
CA VAL A 72 2.38 8.16 3.58
C VAL A 72 1.38 7.43 2.67
N ASP A 73 0.87 8.11 1.65
CA ASP A 73 0.05 7.53 0.57
C ASP A 73 0.97 7.09 -0.57
N THR A 74 1.16 5.79 -0.70
CA THR A 74 2.00 5.17 -1.73
C THR A 74 1.13 4.43 -2.73
N LEU A 75 1.33 4.71 -4.02
CA LEU A 75 0.72 3.99 -5.13
C LEU A 75 1.79 3.17 -5.84
N TYR A 76 1.66 1.85 -5.74
CA TYR A 76 2.48 0.90 -6.45
C TYR A 76 1.77 0.47 -7.74
N ARG A 77 2.45 0.57 -8.88
CA ARG A 77 2.02 -0.04 -10.14
C ARG A 77 2.51 -1.47 -10.19
N LEU A 78 1.60 -2.42 -10.31
CA LEU A 78 1.93 -3.85 -10.40
C LEU A 78 2.25 -4.18 -11.86
N ILE A 79 3.47 -4.63 -12.13
CA ILE A 79 3.93 -5.01 -13.46
C ILE A 79 3.78 -6.52 -13.62
N LYS A 80 3.44 -6.96 -14.83
CA LYS A 80 3.39 -8.40 -15.12
C LYS A 80 4.82 -8.96 -15.10
N PRO A 81 5.04 -10.15 -14.53
CA PRO A 81 6.25 -10.92 -14.80
C PRO A 81 6.41 -11.06 -16.32
N THR A 82 7.63 -10.85 -16.81
CA THR A 82 7.98 -10.99 -18.24
C THR A 82 8.08 -12.46 -18.62
#